data_AF-A0A090VZX3-F1
#
_entry.id   AF-A0A090VZX3-F1
#
_cell.length_a   1.000
_cell.length_b   1.000
_cell.length_c   1.000
_cell.angle_alpha   90.00
_cell.angle_beta   90.00
_cell.angle_gamma   90.00
#
_symmetry.space_group_name_H-M   'P 1'
#
loop_
_entity.id
_entity.type
_entity.pdbx_description
1 polymer ?
#
loop_
_entity_poly.entity_id
_entity_poly.type
_entity_poly.pdbx_seq_one_letter_code
_entity_poly.pdbx_strand_id
1 'polypeptide(L)'
;MMKKITFLLAMLLAFSYGYGQILSFDFNGNVGDEASVNSNTNDAGLTFSTITRGTGLSANNNANSFNSQDWALTSIANAVAGDNYIEFTITPNSGFQFDITTINIDFYRSASGVRGLALRSSIDSYSTNIDAEKIVLDNTNLQSFSFNVSQTNNIASVTYRLYGWAESTNGSGRFESGGNDIEVNGSVAPLGSCISVTTWDGSNWDNANPDATTVAVIDGNYTANNAPSSFTACSLIINAVSTSTGNPVTLTVGNGGFIEVINDVVVNGNLFVETQGNFVQRGSTGTFTLNPGGIARVNKQTALKSKWYYYTYWSSPVVDETIGSVFPDAPADRRFWFNAANFVDTDGNDINDNTVSDWQYAYLETL
;
A
#
# COMPACT_ATOMS: atom_id res chain seq x y z
N MET A 1 49.00 17.18 6.06
CA MET A 1 47.54 17.30 6.27
C MET A 1 46.70 17.04 5.02
N MET A 2 47.21 17.14 3.78
CA MET A 2 46.40 16.98 2.55
C MET A 2 45.89 15.56 2.26
N LYS A 3 46.58 14.49 2.70
CA LYS A 3 46.20 13.09 2.40
C LYS A 3 44.88 12.61 3.05
N LYS A 4 44.45 13.22 4.16
CA LYS A 4 43.19 12.85 4.84
C LYS A 4 41.96 13.47 4.17
N ILE A 5 42.12 14.62 3.50
CA ILE A 5 41.04 15.29 2.76
C ILE A 5 40.77 14.56 1.44
N THR A 6 41.80 14.01 0.78
CA THR A 6 41.63 13.24 -0.47
C THR A 6 40.88 11.93 -0.25
N PHE A 7 41.05 11.27 0.90
CA PHE A 7 40.32 10.05 1.24
C PHE A 7 38.84 10.35 1.56
N LEU A 8 38.55 11.48 2.22
CA LEU A 8 37.18 11.93 2.49
C LEU A 8 36.45 12.36 1.20
N LEU A 9 37.14 13.01 0.27
CA LEU A 9 36.58 13.42 -1.03
C LEU A 9 36.33 12.22 -1.96
N ALA A 10 37.20 11.21 -1.94
CA ALA A 10 36.99 9.96 -2.68
C ALA A 10 35.81 9.13 -2.13
N MET A 11 35.53 9.25 -0.82
CA MET A 11 34.38 8.59 -0.18
C MET A 11 33.06 9.34 -0.44
N LEU A 12 33.08 10.67 -0.60
CA LEU A 12 31.91 11.44 -1.04
C LEU A 12 31.58 11.26 -2.54
N LEU A 13 32.59 11.00 -3.39
CA LEU A 13 32.40 10.74 -4.82
C LEU A 13 31.99 9.28 -5.13
N ALA A 14 31.98 8.40 -4.13
CA ALA A 14 31.49 7.03 -4.25
C ALA A 14 29.96 6.92 -4.10
N PHE A 15 29.30 7.99 -3.65
CA PHE A 15 27.84 8.09 -3.67
C PHE A 15 27.43 8.80 -4.95
N SER A 16 27.21 8.03 -6.02
CA SER A 16 26.30 8.47 -7.06
C SER A 16 24.92 8.60 -6.41
N TYR A 17 24.43 9.82 -6.22
CA TYR A 17 23.00 10.05 -6.11
C TYR A 17 22.40 9.62 -7.45
N GLY A 18 22.07 8.33 -7.54
CA GLY A 18 21.28 7.82 -8.66
C GLY A 18 19.99 8.61 -8.67
N TYR A 19 19.59 9.07 -9.87
CA TYR A 19 18.22 9.49 -10.12
C TYR A 19 17.30 8.42 -9.54
N GLY A 20 16.17 8.83 -8.95
CA GLY A 20 15.26 7.97 -8.18
C GLY A 20 14.64 6.79 -8.94
N GLN A 21 15.20 6.30 -10.04
CA GLN A 21 14.74 5.09 -10.71
C GLN A 21 14.93 3.87 -9.81
N ILE A 22 13.82 3.21 -9.46
CA ILE A 22 13.79 2.02 -8.61
C ILE A 22 13.58 0.74 -9.41
N LEU A 23 13.08 0.86 -10.64
CA LEU A 23 12.79 -0.26 -11.53
C LEU A 23 12.73 0.21 -12.99
N SER A 24 13.22 -0.59 -13.93
CA SER A 24 13.07 -0.33 -15.36
C SER A 24 12.78 -1.58 -16.18
N PHE A 25 12.21 -1.37 -17.37
CA PHE A 25 12.16 -2.35 -18.45
C PHE A 25 12.83 -1.79 -19.70
N ASP A 26 13.61 -2.62 -20.37
CA ASP A 26 14.24 -2.37 -21.67
C ASP A 26 13.92 -3.59 -22.55
N PHE A 27 13.37 -3.33 -23.73
CA PHE A 27 12.92 -4.36 -24.66
C PHE A 27 13.85 -4.49 -25.88
N ASN A 28 14.99 -3.80 -25.90
CA ASN A 28 15.97 -3.97 -26.96
C ASN A 28 16.47 -5.43 -27.04
N GLY A 29 16.47 -6.00 -28.24
CA GLY A 29 16.81 -7.41 -28.49
C GLY A 29 15.65 -8.39 -28.40
N ASN A 30 14.47 -7.95 -27.97
CA ASN A 30 13.25 -8.76 -28.00
C ASN A 30 12.70 -8.92 -29.42
N VAL A 31 11.86 -9.92 -29.62
CA VAL A 31 11.12 -10.21 -30.85
C VAL A 31 9.84 -9.36 -30.95
N GLY A 32 9.28 -8.91 -29.81
CA GLY A 32 8.08 -8.05 -29.75
C GLY A 32 6.84 -8.75 -29.22
N ASP A 33 6.79 -10.07 -29.36
CA ASP A 33 5.65 -10.93 -29.07
C ASP A 33 5.86 -11.85 -27.84
N GLU A 34 6.84 -11.54 -27.00
CA GLU A 34 7.12 -12.27 -25.76
C GLU A 34 5.88 -12.34 -24.88
N ALA A 35 5.59 -13.52 -24.32
CA ALA A 35 4.51 -13.66 -23.33
C ALA A 35 4.77 -12.80 -22.07
N SER A 36 6.03 -12.69 -21.68
CA SER A 36 6.48 -11.87 -20.56
C SER A 36 7.93 -11.46 -20.70
N VAL A 37 8.30 -10.36 -20.03
CA VAL A 37 9.69 -9.88 -19.97
C VAL A 37 10.01 -9.46 -18.53
N ASN A 38 11.22 -9.77 -18.06
CA ASN A 38 11.66 -9.33 -16.74
C ASN A 38 12.23 -7.92 -16.80
N SER A 39 12.07 -7.16 -15.72
CA SER A 39 12.74 -5.88 -15.51
C SER A 39 14.26 -6.01 -15.68
N ASN A 40 14.89 -5.07 -16.38
CA ASN A 40 16.34 -5.07 -16.63
C ASN A 40 17.13 -4.42 -15.48
N THR A 41 16.52 -3.47 -14.75
CA THR A 41 17.10 -2.85 -13.56
C THR A 41 16.09 -2.88 -12.41
N ASN A 42 16.58 -3.16 -11.20
CA ASN A 42 15.79 -3.13 -9.96
C ASN A 42 16.66 -2.59 -8.83
N ASP A 43 16.07 -1.82 -7.93
CA ASP A 43 16.65 -1.55 -6.63
C ASP A 43 16.80 -2.86 -5.83
N ALA A 44 17.88 -2.97 -5.05
CA ALA A 44 18.19 -4.17 -4.27
C ALA A 44 17.15 -4.48 -3.18
N GLY A 45 16.35 -3.50 -2.76
CA GLY A 45 15.23 -3.66 -1.83
C GLY A 45 13.94 -4.19 -2.48
N LEU A 46 13.93 -4.48 -3.79
CA LEU A 46 12.80 -5.04 -4.51
C LEU A 46 13.12 -6.43 -5.07
N THR A 47 12.09 -7.22 -5.36
CA THR A 47 12.23 -8.40 -6.22
C THR A 47 12.17 -8.00 -7.69
N PHE A 48 12.71 -8.83 -8.59
CA PHE A 48 12.48 -8.66 -10.03
C PHE A 48 10.98 -8.57 -10.34
N SER A 49 10.60 -7.61 -11.19
CA SER A 49 9.26 -7.55 -11.76
C SER A 49 9.23 -8.24 -13.12
N THR A 50 8.04 -8.69 -13.49
CA THR A 50 7.75 -9.20 -14.83
C THR A 50 6.61 -8.36 -15.42
N ILE A 51 6.72 -8.02 -16.71
CA ILE A 51 5.66 -7.35 -17.47
C ILE A 51 4.90 -8.37 -18.33
N THR A 52 3.57 -8.25 -18.35
CA THR A 52 2.65 -9.12 -19.08
C THR A 52 1.52 -8.31 -19.71
N ARG A 53 0.74 -8.97 -20.57
CA ARG A 53 -0.47 -8.41 -21.17
C ARG A 53 -1.70 -8.97 -20.47
N GLY A 54 -2.75 -8.15 -20.35
CA GLY A 54 -4.09 -8.60 -20.01
C GLY A 54 -4.68 -9.47 -21.12
N THR A 55 -5.70 -10.26 -20.78
CA THR A 55 -6.35 -11.22 -21.69
C THR A 55 -7.03 -10.57 -22.89
N GLY A 56 -7.30 -9.27 -22.83
CA GLY A 56 -7.86 -8.49 -23.94
C GLY A 56 -6.86 -8.17 -25.04
N LEU A 57 -5.54 -8.27 -24.79
CA LEU A 57 -4.52 -7.92 -25.78
C LEU A 57 -3.89 -9.17 -26.40
N SER A 58 -3.55 -9.06 -27.68
CA SER A 58 -2.70 -10.05 -28.36
C SER A 58 -1.29 -9.51 -28.52
N ALA A 59 -0.31 -10.41 -28.39
CA ALA A 59 1.08 -10.13 -28.74
C ALA A 59 1.21 -9.81 -30.24
N ASN A 60 2.08 -8.88 -30.60
CA ASN A 60 2.30 -8.50 -32.00
C ASN A 60 3.80 -8.38 -32.29
N ASN A 61 4.28 -9.08 -33.32
CA ASN A 61 5.71 -9.18 -33.63
C ASN A 61 6.28 -7.84 -34.10
N ASN A 62 7.31 -7.33 -33.41
CA ASN A 62 8.10 -6.18 -33.82
C ASN A 62 9.42 -6.17 -33.03
N ALA A 63 10.53 -6.36 -33.73
CA ALA A 63 11.83 -6.49 -33.07
C ALA A 63 12.17 -5.28 -32.17
N ASN A 64 12.91 -5.55 -31.10
CA ASN A 64 13.36 -4.60 -30.08
C ASN A 64 12.22 -3.92 -29.31
N SER A 65 11.10 -4.61 -29.11
CA SER A 65 9.95 -4.02 -28.43
C SER A 65 9.21 -4.98 -27.51
N PHE A 66 8.25 -4.45 -26.76
CA PHE A 66 7.12 -5.22 -26.22
C PHE A 66 5.83 -4.64 -26.83
N ASN A 67 5.28 -5.33 -27.82
CA ASN A 67 4.27 -4.79 -28.73
C ASN A 67 2.95 -5.56 -28.63
N SER A 68 1.84 -4.82 -28.67
CA SER A 68 0.51 -5.37 -28.47
C SER A 68 -0.47 -4.80 -29.49
N GLN A 69 -1.43 -5.63 -29.89
CA GLN A 69 -2.60 -5.24 -30.67
C GLN A 69 -3.88 -5.68 -29.92
N ASP A 70 -5.03 -5.57 -30.57
CA ASP A 70 -6.34 -5.84 -30.01
C ASP A 70 -6.65 -4.96 -28.80
N TRP A 71 -6.13 -3.74 -28.81
CA TRP A 71 -6.53 -2.72 -27.85
C TRP A 71 -8.03 -2.43 -27.96
N ALA A 72 -8.63 -2.00 -26.85
CA ALA A 72 -10.02 -1.60 -26.84
C ALA A 72 -10.30 -0.51 -27.87
N LEU A 73 -11.55 -0.39 -28.30
CA LEU A 73 -11.96 0.70 -29.17
C LEU A 73 -12.58 1.80 -28.31
N THR A 74 -12.49 3.05 -28.76
CA THR A 74 -13.26 4.21 -28.27
C THR A 74 -12.90 4.83 -26.91
N SER A 75 -12.50 4.08 -25.88
CA SER A 75 -12.24 4.68 -24.54
C SER A 75 -11.47 3.78 -23.56
N ILE A 76 -10.92 4.40 -22.51
CA ILE A 76 -10.34 3.69 -21.34
C ILE A 76 -11.38 2.83 -20.61
N ALA A 77 -12.64 3.25 -20.54
CA ALA A 77 -13.69 2.45 -19.92
C ALA A 77 -13.90 1.12 -20.65
N ASN A 78 -13.83 1.12 -21.99
CA ASN A 78 -13.88 -0.12 -22.77
C ASN A 78 -12.62 -0.98 -22.52
N ALA A 79 -11.45 -0.36 -22.39
CA ALA A 79 -10.20 -1.07 -22.07
C ALA A 79 -10.24 -1.76 -20.70
N VAL A 80 -10.85 -1.13 -19.71
CA VAL A 80 -11.05 -1.73 -18.38
C VAL A 80 -11.99 -2.93 -18.46
N ALA A 81 -13.13 -2.78 -19.14
CA ALA A 81 -14.11 -3.85 -19.26
C ALA A 81 -13.62 -5.05 -20.11
N GLY A 82 -12.66 -4.82 -21.01
CA GLY A 82 -12.11 -5.84 -21.90
C GLY A 82 -10.75 -6.40 -21.49
N ASP A 83 -10.22 -6.05 -20.31
CA ASP A 83 -8.87 -6.42 -19.86
C ASP A 83 -7.76 -6.04 -20.86
N ASN A 84 -7.92 -4.91 -21.55
CA ASN A 84 -6.96 -4.40 -22.54
C ASN A 84 -5.90 -3.54 -21.85
N TYR A 85 -4.97 -4.19 -21.14
CA TYR A 85 -3.90 -3.53 -20.40
C TYR A 85 -2.55 -4.24 -20.52
N ILE A 86 -1.50 -3.51 -20.18
CA ILE A 86 -0.16 -4.06 -19.87
C ILE A 86 0.06 -3.92 -18.38
N GLU A 87 0.56 -4.95 -17.70
CA GLU A 87 0.76 -4.90 -16.25
C GLU A 87 2.14 -5.37 -15.80
N PHE A 88 2.58 -4.82 -14.68
CA PHE A 88 3.75 -5.28 -13.94
C PHE A 88 3.54 -5.05 -12.45
N THR A 89 4.28 -5.77 -11.61
CA THR A 89 4.11 -5.75 -10.15
C THR A 89 5.40 -5.41 -9.45
N ILE A 90 5.37 -4.35 -8.66
CA ILE A 90 6.50 -3.98 -7.78
C ILE A 90 6.27 -4.64 -6.43
N THR A 91 7.22 -5.48 -6.01
CA THR A 91 7.16 -6.17 -4.73
C THR A 91 8.40 -5.82 -3.91
N PRO A 92 8.24 -5.17 -2.74
CA PRO A 92 9.36 -4.94 -1.85
C PRO A 92 9.80 -6.26 -1.24
N ASN A 93 11.11 -6.40 -1.05
CA ASN A 93 11.66 -7.47 -0.24
C ASN A 93 11.14 -7.33 1.20
N SER A 94 11.08 -8.44 1.94
CA SER A 94 10.72 -8.40 3.35
C SER A 94 11.63 -7.41 4.10
N GLY A 95 11.02 -6.53 4.90
CA GLY A 95 11.75 -5.48 5.61
C GLY A 95 12.02 -4.22 4.77
N PHE A 96 11.43 -4.05 3.59
CA PHE A 96 11.54 -2.84 2.76
C PHE A 96 10.17 -2.21 2.46
N GLN A 97 10.20 -0.93 2.13
CA GLN A 97 9.09 -0.18 1.54
C GLN A 97 9.57 0.57 0.31
N PHE A 98 8.63 0.96 -0.54
CA PHE A 98 8.93 1.83 -1.67
C PHE A 98 7.90 2.96 -1.83
N ASP A 99 8.40 4.07 -2.36
CA ASP A 99 7.63 5.20 -2.85
C ASP A 99 7.77 5.26 -4.38
N ILE A 100 6.74 5.73 -5.07
CA ILE A 100 6.78 6.04 -6.50
C ILE A 100 6.36 7.49 -6.70
N THR A 101 7.23 8.26 -7.35
CA THR A 101 6.95 9.63 -7.79
C THR A 101 6.33 9.63 -9.18
N THR A 102 6.99 9.01 -10.15
CA THR A 102 6.54 8.97 -11.55
C THR A 102 6.80 7.62 -12.20
N ILE A 103 5.93 7.24 -13.13
CA ILE A 103 6.21 6.18 -14.11
C ILE A 103 6.32 6.84 -15.47
N ASN A 104 7.49 6.75 -16.09
CA ASN A 104 7.74 7.25 -17.43
C ASN A 104 7.71 6.09 -18.41
N ILE A 105 7.14 6.32 -19.59
CA ILE A 105 7.11 5.35 -20.67
C ILE A 105 7.51 6.01 -21.99
N ASP A 106 8.21 5.26 -22.81
CA ASP A 106 8.52 5.56 -24.20
C ASP A 106 7.69 4.63 -25.09
N PHE A 107 6.87 5.24 -25.95
CA PHE A 107 5.77 4.53 -26.59
C PHE A 107 5.60 4.94 -28.06
N TYR A 108 5.45 3.93 -28.91
CA TYR A 108 5.07 4.06 -30.30
C TYR A 108 3.65 3.52 -30.52
N ARG A 109 3.00 4.06 -31.55
CA ARG A 109 1.76 3.51 -32.10
C ARG A 109 1.92 3.22 -33.59
N SER A 110 1.11 2.29 -34.09
CA SER A 110 0.88 2.14 -35.53
C SER A 110 -0.05 3.23 -36.09
N ALA A 111 -0.24 3.25 -37.42
CA ALA A 111 -1.10 4.22 -38.10
C ALA A 111 -2.53 4.23 -37.55
N SER A 112 -3.12 3.08 -37.20
CA SER A 112 -4.44 2.96 -36.58
C SER A 112 -4.39 2.55 -35.11
N GLY A 113 -3.25 2.82 -34.47
CA GLY A 113 -2.88 2.35 -33.13
C GLY A 113 -3.52 3.11 -31.97
N VAL A 114 -2.91 2.94 -30.80
CA VAL A 114 -3.40 3.49 -29.53
C VAL A 114 -3.49 5.01 -29.57
N ARG A 115 -4.58 5.57 -29.01
CA ARG A 115 -4.91 7.00 -28.96
C ARG A 115 -5.00 7.56 -27.55
N GLY A 116 -5.25 6.72 -26.55
CA GLY A 116 -5.33 7.12 -25.16
C GLY A 116 -4.74 6.05 -24.25
N LEU A 117 -4.10 6.51 -23.18
CA LEU A 117 -3.44 5.68 -22.17
C LEU A 117 -3.84 6.15 -20.78
N ALA A 118 -4.14 5.20 -19.88
CA ALA A 118 -4.39 5.48 -18.47
C ALA A 118 -3.68 4.47 -17.59
N LEU A 119 -3.10 4.95 -16.49
CA LEU A 119 -2.44 4.13 -15.49
C LEU A 119 -3.36 3.93 -14.29
N ARG A 120 -3.49 2.70 -13.80
CA ARG A 120 -4.20 2.34 -12.56
C ARG A 120 -3.35 1.42 -11.70
N SER A 121 -3.66 1.25 -10.42
CA SER A 121 -2.98 0.29 -9.56
C SER A 121 -3.93 -0.58 -8.73
N SER A 122 -3.39 -1.65 -8.18
CA SER A 122 -4.11 -2.57 -7.30
C SER A 122 -4.49 -1.97 -5.95
N ILE A 123 -4.01 -0.76 -5.60
CA ILE A 123 -4.30 -0.10 -4.32
C ILE A 123 -5.79 0.19 -4.15
N ASP A 124 -6.46 0.56 -5.24
CA ASP A 124 -7.89 0.87 -5.26
C ASP A 124 -8.68 -0.14 -6.12
N SER A 125 -8.14 -1.35 -6.26
CA SER A 125 -8.68 -2.40 -7.14
C SER A 125 -8.86 -1.92 -8.60
N TYR A 126 -7.98 -1.05 -9.08
CA TYR A 126 -8.02 -0.45 -10.41
C TYR A 126 -9.28 0.38 -10.69
N SER A 127 -9.91 0.95 -9.66
CA SER A 127 -11.15 1.71 -9.81
C SER A 127 -10.93 3.09 -10.42
N THR A 128 -9.80 3.74 -10.14
CA THR A 128 -9.51 5.10 -10.62
C THR A 128 -8.21 5.20 -11.43
N ASN A 129 -8.13 6.21 -12.30
CA ASN A 129 -6.88 6.56 -12.98
C ASN A 129 -5.96 7.31 -12.00
N ILE A 130 -4.71 6.90 -11.93
CA ILE A 130 -3.67 7.51 -11.09
C ILE A 130 -3.36 8.95 -11.53
N ASP A 131 -3.38 9.20 -12.83
CA ASP A 131 -3.18 10.51 -13.44
C ASP A 131 -4.22 10.69 -14.57
N ALA A 132 -4.34 11.91 -15.09
CA ALA A 132 -5.15 12.18 -16.27
C ALA A 132 -4.74 11.27 -17.44
N GLU A 133 -5.74 10.84 -18.22
CA GLU A 133 -5.51 10.08 -19.45
C GLU A 133 -4.54 10.84 -20.36
N LYS A 134 -3.52 10.12 -20.87
CA LYS A 134 -2.54 10.66 -21.80
C LYS A 134 -3.04 10.45 -23.22
N ILE A 135 -3.08 11.53 -24.00
CA ILE A 135 -3.46 11.49 -25.41
C ILE A 135 -2.23 11.14 -26.25
N VAL A 136 -2.32 10.06 -27.01
CA VAL A 136 -1.31 9.66 -27.98
C VAL A 136 -1.59 10.38 -29.31
N LEU A 137 -0.64 11.18 -29.76
CA LEU A 137 -0.75 11.99 -30.96
C LEU A 137 -0.88 11.11 -32.22
N ASP A 138 -1.47 11.70 -33.27
CA ASP A 138 -1.75 11.02 -34.54
C ASP A 138 -0.54 10.92 -35.47
N ASN A 139 0.47 10.19 -35.00
CA ASN A 139 1.68 9.88 -35.75
C ASN A 139 2.34 8.59 -35.22
N THR A 140 3.30 8.07 -35.97
CA THR A 140 4.05 6.85 -35.66
C THR A 140 5.46 7.14 -35.14
N ASN A 141 5.72 8.34 -34.60
CA ASN A 141 6.99 8.68 -33.97
C ASN A 141 6.98 8.25 -32.50
N LEU A 142 8.18 8.17 -31.90
CA LEU A 142 8.31 7.96 -30.47
C LEU A 142 7.63 9.08 -29.69
N GLN A 143 6.88 8.71 -28.66
CA GLN A 143 6.25 9.64 -27.74
C GLN A 143 6.58 9.21 -26.30
N SER A 144 7.00 10.16 -25.48
CA SER A 144 7.30 9.93 -24.07
C SER A 144 6.16 10.46 -23.20
N PHE A 145 5.71 9.65 -22.25
CA PHE A 145 4.67 10.01 -21.29
C PHE A 145 5.18 9.86 -19.86
N SER A 146 4.81 10.80 -19.00
CA SER A 146 5.05 10.72 -17.56
C SER A 146 3.71 10.70 -16.84
N PHE A 147 3.51 9.68 -16.01
CA PHE A 147 2.39 9.56 -15.08
C PHE A 147 2.85 10.01 -13.70
N ASN A 148 2.17 10.99 -13.11
CA ASN A 148 2.41 11.38 -11.73
C ASN A 148 1.73 10.38 -10.79
N VAL A 149 2.50 9.58 -10.06
CA VAL A 149 1.97 8.48 -9.24
C VAL A 149 1.82 8.92 -7.79
N SER A 150 2.86 9.50 -7.20
CA SER A 150 2.87 10.03 -5.83
C SER A 150 2.31 9.06 -4.76
N GLN A 151 2.62 7.77 -4.90
CA GLN A 151 2.26 6.72 -3.94
C GLN A 151 3.43 6.50 -2.98
N THR A 152 3.17 6.47 -1.68
CA THR A 152 4.23 6.40 -0.66
C THR A 152 3.98 5.30 0.36
N ASN A 153 5.05 4.82 0.98
CA ASN A 153 5.09 3.83 2.05
C ASN A 153 4.42 2.52 1.67
N ASN A 154 4.64 2.06 0.44
CA ASN A 154 4.12 0.79 -0.03
C ASN A 154 4.97 -0.35 0.53
N ILE A 155 4.37 -1.16 1.38
CA ILE A 155 5.03 -2.27 2.09
C ILE A 155 4.59 -3.64 1.57
N ALA A 156 3.61 -3.65 0.68
CA ALA A 156 3.08 -4.83 0.02
C ALA A 156 3.26 -4.67 -1.50
N SER A 157 3.08 -5.76 -2.23
CA SER A 157 3.10 -5.72 -3.70
C SER A 157 2.04 -4.78 -4.25
N VAL A 158 2.42 -3.94 -5.21
CA VAL A 158 1.49 -3.10 -5.96
C VAL A 158 1.63 -3.43 -7.44
N THR A 159 0.52 -3.81 -8.07
CA THR A 159 0.44 -4.05 -9.50
C THR A 159 -0.06 -2.80 -10.19
N TYR A 160 0.61 -2.41 -11.28
CA TYR A 160 0.24 -1.27 -12.11
C TYR A 160 -0.26 -1.78 -13.46
N ARG A 161 -1.38 -1.23 -13.93
CA ARG A 161 -1.99 -1.54 -15.23
C ARG A 161 -2.02 -0.30 -16.09
N LEU A 162 -1.38 -0.36 -17.25
CA LEU A 162 -1.49 0.62 -18.32
C LEU A 162 -2.59 0.17 -19.29
N TYR A 163 -3.77 0.78 -19.16
CA TYR A 163 -4.88 0.59 -20.08
C TYR A 163 -4.73 1.47 -21.30
N GLY A 164 -5.23 1.01 -22.46
CA GLY A 164 -5.23 1.80 -23.68
C GLY A 164 -6.36 1.45 -24.64
N TRP A 165 -6.67 2.41 -25.51
CA TRP A 165 -7.63 2.21 -26.61
C TRP A 165 -7.06 2.70 -27.94
N ALA A 166 -7.43 2.05 -29.04
CA ALA A 166 -6.94 2.31 -30.39
C ALA A 166 -8.07 2.67 -31.37
N GLU A 167 -7.68 3.12 -32.56
CA GLU A 167 -8.62 3.42 -33.65
C GLU A 167 -9.18 2.15 -34.32
N SER A 168 -8.45 1.04 -34.21
CA SER A 168 -8.83 -0.26 -34.76
C SER A 168 -8.21 -1.39 -33.95
N THR A 169 -8.80 -2.58 -34.01
CA THR A 169 -8.28 -3.77 -33.30
C THR A 169 -6.89 -4.19 -33.80
N ASN A 170 -6.62 -4.05 -35.10
CA ASN A 170 -5.29 -4.30 -35.68
C ASN A 170 -4.28 -3.18 -35.39
N GLY A 171 -4.73 -2.09 -34.76
CA GLY A 171 -3.89 -0.99 -34.35
C GLY A 171 -3.01 -1.40 -33.17
N SER A 172 -1.69 -1.28 -33.33
CA SER A 172 -0.74 -1.62 -32.28
C SER A 172 -0.24 -0.43 -31.46
N GLY A 173 0.28 -0.75 -30.27
CA GLY A 173 1.05 0.11 -29.39
C GLY A 173 2.22 -0.68 -28.82
N ARG A 174 3.40 -0.08 -28.76
CA ARG A 174 4.64 -0.76 -28.36
C ARG A 174 5.57 0.12 -27.54
N PHE A 175 6.25 -0.51 -26.60
CA PHE A 175 7.38 0.07 -25.88
C PHE A 175 8.66 -0.22 -26.67
N GLU A 176 9.36 0.84 -27.09
CA GLU A 176 10.62 0.76 -27.84
C GLU A 176 11.31 2.13 -27.77
N SER A 177 12.60 2.14 -27.49
CA SER A 177 13.45 3.32 -27.43
C SER A 177 14.93 2.91 -27.62
N GLY A 178 15.84 3.87 -27.49
CA GLY A 178 17.29 3.59 -27.44
C GLY A 178 17.82 3.29 -26.03
N GLY A 179 16.94 3.18 -25.03
CA GLY A 179 17.28 2.97 -23.62
C GLY A 179 16.16 2.24 -22.86
N ASN A 180 15.96 2.58 -21.59
CA ASN A 180 14.85 2.01 -20.81
C ASN A 180 13.51 2.54 -21.35
N ASP A 181 12.61 1.64 -21.70
CA ASP A 181 11.31 1.97 -22.29
C ASP A 181 10.24 2.25 -21.23
N ILE A 182 10.41 1.71 -20.03
CA ILE A 182 9.59 1.99 -18.86
C ILE A 182 10.53 2.27 -17.69
N GLU A 183 10.33 3.41 -17.03
CA GLU A 183 11.15 3.86 -15.91
C GLU A 183 10.26 4.23 -14.72
N VAL A 184 10.37 3.45 -13.66
CA VAL A 184 9.69 3.73 -12.39
C VAL A 184 10.62 4.54 -11.51
N ASN A 185 10.22 5.75 -11.17
CA ASN A 185 10.97 6.67 -10.32
C ASN A 185 10.30 6.82 -8.95
N GLY A 186 11.10 7.02 -7.90
CA GLY A 186 10.72 6.90 -6.51
C GLY A 186 11.92 6.66 -5.58
N SER A 187 11.68 5.92 -4.51
CA SER A 187 12.72 5.51 -3.57
C SER A 187 12.36 4.16 -2.94
N VAL A 188 13.38 3.37 -2.64
CA VAL A 188 13.24 2.15 -1.84
C VAL A 188 14.05 2.33 -0.57
N ALA A 189 13.45 2.00 0.56
CA ALA A 189 14.09 2.11 1.85
C ALA A 189 13.75 0.89 2.69
N PRO A 190 14.65 0.42 3.57
CA PRO A 190 14.26 -0.50 4.62
C PRO A 190 13.06 0.09 5.39
N LEU A 191 12.07 -0.75 5.72
CA LEU A 191 11.13 -0.47 6.79
C LEU A 191 11.97 -0.10 8.00
N GLY A 192 11.79 1.15 8.48
CA GLY A 192 12.78 1.86 9.28
C GLY A 192 13.63 0.94 10.14
N SER A 193 14.92 0.79 9.85
CA SER A 193 15.85 0.42 10.92
C SER A 193 15.76 1.58 11.88
N CYS A 194 15.32 1.35 13.11
CA CYS A 194 15.17 2.47 14.03
C CYS A 194 16.55 3.08 14.28
N ILE A 195 16.78 4.32 13.80
CA ILE A 195 18.08 4.99 13.84
C ILE A 195 18.19 5.97 15.01
N SER A 196 17.07 6.28 15.64
CA SER A 196 16.99 7.18 16.78
C SER A 196 16.00 6.66 17.81
N VAL A 197 16.09 7.19 19.03
CA VAL A 197 15.14 6.95 20.12
C VAL A 197 14.68 8.32 20.61
N THR A 198 13.40 8.42 20.95
CA THR A 198 12.91 9.51 21.78
C THR A 198 11.99 8.98 22.88
N THR A 199 12.11 9.59 24.05
CA THR A 199 11.40 9.23 25.28
C THR A 199 10.46 10.35 25.70
N TRP A 200 9.20 10.02 25.93
CA TRP A 200 8.23 10.90 26.57
C TRP A 200 8.29 10.71 28.08
N ASP A 201 8.66 11.76 28.82
CA ASP A 201 8.82 11.71 30.28
C ASP A 201 7.54 12.01 31.07
N GLY A 202 6.42 12.27 30.39
CA GLY A 202 5.17 12.77 30.96
C GLY A 202 4.88 14.25 30.67
N SER A 203 5.86 14.99 30.15
CA SER A 203 5.77 16.42 29.83
C SER A 203 6.41 16.79 28.50
N ASN A 204 7.55 16.19 28.15
CA ASN A 204 8.29 16.48 26.92
C ASN A 204 8.86 15.21 26.29
N TRP A 205 9.08 15.28 24.98
CA TRP A 205 9.96 14.37 24.27
C TRP A 205 11.41 14.85 24.42
N ASP A 206 12.33 13.95 24.71
CA ASP A 206 13.76 14.24 24.82
C ASP A 206 14.45 14.52 23.46
N ASN A 207 13.84 14.10 22.35
CA ASN A 207 14.44 14.18 21.01
C ASN A 207 13.36 14.28 19.91
N ALA A 208 12.73 15.47 19.82
CA ALA A 208 11.64 15.78 18.90
C ALA A 208 10.47 14.79 18.96
N ASN A 209 9.41 15.03 18.19
CA ASN A 209 8.32 14.06 18.08
C ASN A 209 8.81 12.81 17.33
N PRO A 210 8.34 11.61 17.70
CA PRO A 210 8.67 10.39 16.96
C PRO A 210 8.26 10.47 15.48
N ASP A 211 9.06 9.83 14.63
CA ASP A 211 8.73 9.58 13.23
C ASP A 211 8.97 8.10 12.84
N ALA A 212 8.77 7.78 11.55
CA ALA A 212 8.95 6.45 10.98
C ALA A 212 10.34 5.81 11.20
N THR A 213 11.34 6.57 11.66
CA THR A 213 12.71 6.13 11.90
C THR A 213 13.11 6.17 13.39
N THR A 214 12.20 6.61 14.26
CA THR A 214 12.45 6.78 15.70
C THR A 214 11.73 5.73 16.54
N VAL A 215 12.43 5.10 17.49
CA VAL A 215 11.78 4.34 18.56
C VAL A 215 11.11 5.32 19.51
N ALA A 216 9.80 5.23 19.66
CA ALA A 216 9.05 5.97 20.67
C ALA A 216 9.05 5.19 21.98
N VAL A 217 9.58 5.78 23.04
CA VAL A 217 9.53 5.24 24.41
C VAL A 217 8.57 6.10 25.24
N ILE A 218 7.50 5.49 25.74
CA ILE A 218 6.55 6.15 26.64
C ILE A 218 6.98 5.82 28.07
N ASP A 219 7.52 6.81 28.77
CA ASP A 219 7.99 6.75 30.16
C ASP A 219 7.19 7.66 31.12
N GLY A 220 6.08 8.20 30.63
CA GLY A 220 5.10 8.95 31.40
C GLY A 220 3.74 8.87 30.71
N ASN A 221 2.68 9.26 31.41
CA ASN A 221 1.34 9.19 30.82
C ASN A 221 1.27 10.03 29.54
N TYR A 222 0.78 9.41 28.46
CA TYR A 222 0.65 10.04 27.15
C TYR A 222 -0.75 9.82 26.61
N THR A 223 -1.34 10.85 26.00
CA THR A 223 -2.62 10.74 25.31
C THR A 223 -2.49 11.28 23.90
N ALA A 224 -2.53 10.38 22.91
CA ALA A 224 -2.60 10.71 21.50
C ALA A 224 -4.06 11.03 21.14
N ASN A 225 -4.42 12.30 21.16
CA ASN A 225 -5.64 12.81 20.53
C ASN A 225 -5.30 13.27 19.11
N ASN A 226 -6.07 14.19 18.54
CA ASN A 226 -5.74 14.83 17.26
C ASN A 226 -4.32 15.41 17.24
N ALA A 227 -3.79 15.66 16.03
CA ALA A 227 -2.50 16.33 15.84
C ALA A 227 -2.41 17.61 16.70
N PRO A 228 -1.26 17.87 17.35
CA PRO A 228 0.06 17.25 17.12
C PRO A 228 0.39 16.05 18.02
N SER A 229 -0.56 15.54 18.82
CA SER A 229 -0.30 14.43 19.77
C SER A 229 -0.41 13.03 19.16
N SER A 230 -0.90 12.91 17.93
CA SER A 230 -0.78 11.68 17.14
C SER A 230 0.61 11.60 16.51
N PHE A 231 1.15 10.39 16.35
CA PHE A 231 2.47 10.20 15.75
C PHE A 231 2.61 8.85 15.04
N THR A 232 3.60 8.77 14.15
CA THR A 232 4.12 7.52 13.59
C THR A 232 5.47 7.22 14.26
N ALA A 233 5.75 5.95 14.57
CA ALA A 233 7.01 5.52 15.15
C ALA A 233 7.58 4.31 14.41
N CYS A 234 8.90 4.18 14.42
CA CYS A 234 9.60 2.99 13.95
C CYS A 234 9.23 1.77 14.81
N SER A 235 9.39 1.88 16.12
CA SER A 235 8.96 0.90 17.12
C SER A 235 8.38 1.64 18.32
N LEU A 236 7.56 0.97 19.11
CA LEU A 236 6.92 1.54 20.30
C LEU A 236 7.25 0.70 21.54
N ILE A 237 7.71 1.37 22.59
CA ILE A 237 7.92 0.78 23.92
C ILE A 237 7.09 1.57 24.93
N ILE A 238 6.25 0.89 25.70
CA ILE A 238 5.52 1.48 26.82
C ILE A 238 6.11 0.90 28.10
N ASN A 239 6.78 1.71 28.90
CA ASN A 239 7.40 1.26 30.15
C ASN A 239 6.34 0.88 31.19
N ALA A 240 6.66 -0.01 32.12
CA ALA A 240 5.71 -0.41 33.17
C ALA A 240 5.47 0.74 34.16
N VAL A 241 6.56 1.39 34.56
CA VAL A 241 6.59 2.54 35.46
C VAL A 241 7.49 3.62 34.89
N SER A 242 7.15 4.85 35.18
CA SER A 242 7.91 6.04 34.81
C SER A 242 9.23 6.09 35.58
N THR A 243 10.34 6.30 34.89
CA THR A 243 11.65 6.45 35.57
C THR A 243 11.74 7.75 36.37
N SER A 244 10.97 8.77 36.01
CA SER A 244 10.95 10.07 36.69
C SER A 244 10.05 10.08 37.92
N THR A 245 8.90 9.41 37.88
CA THR A 245 7.89 9.46 38.95
C THR A 245 7.65 8.15 39.70
N GLY A 246 8.09 7.01 39.16
CA GLY A 246 7.79 5.68 39.69
C GLY A 246 6.33 5.24 39.52
N ASN A 247 5.49 6.03 38.87
CA ASN A 247 4.07 5.74 38.68
C ASN A 247 3.85 4.82 37.47
N PRO A 248 2.77 4.02 37.45
CA PRO A 248 2.38 3.25 36.27
C PRO A 248 2.21 4.15 35.05
N VAL A 249 2.67 3.68 33.89
CA VAL A 249 2.57 4.42 32.63
C VAL A 249 1.33 3.96 31.86
N THR A 250 0.59 4.91 31.31
CA THR A 250 -0.51 4.67 30.38
C THR A 250 -0.33 5.48 29.10
N LEU A 251 -0.27 4.78 27.97
CA LEU A 251 -0.47 5.32 26.64
C LEU A 251 -1.95 5.18 26.26
N THR A 252 -2.62 6.30 25.98
CA THR A 252 -3.99 6.31 25.50
C THR A 252 -4.04 6.84 24.06
N VAL A 253 -4.56 6.06 23.12
CA VAL A 253 -4.98 6.55 21.80
C VAL A 253 -6.41 7.04 21.93
N GLY A 254 -6.56 8.34 22.13
CA GLY A 254 -7.84 9.02 22.33
C GLY A 254 -8.69 9.09 21.07
N ASN A 255 -9.95 9.51 21.24
CA ASN A 255 -10.88 9.66 20.12
C ASN A 255 -10.36 10.69 19.11
N GLY A 256 -10.30 10.32 17.82
CA GLY A 256 -9.77 11.15 16.73
C GLY A 256 -8.24 11.12 16.63
N GLY A 257 -7.54 10.54 17.60
CA GLY A 257 -6.10 10.34 17.55
C GLY A 257 -5.69 9.08 16.80
N PHE A 258 -4.42 9.04 16.41
CA PHE A 258 -3.79 7.86 15.87
C PHE A 258 -2.38 7.64 16.44
N ILE A 259 -1.98 6.39 16.52
CA ILE A 259 -0.58 5.97 16.64
C ILE A 259 -0.34 4.89 15.60
N GLU A 260 0.67 5.11 14.78
CA GLU A 260 1.13 4.12 13.82
C GLU A 260 2.52 3.62 14.20
N VAL A 261 2.72 2.31 14.14
CA VAL A 261 4.00 1.67 14.44
C VAL A 261 4.42 0.78 13.27
N ILE A 262 5.67 0.91 12.82
CA ILE A 262 6.16 0.16 11.66
C ILE A 262 6.60 -1.25 12.07
N ASN A 263 7.44 -1.36 13.09
CA ASN A 263 8.05 -2.61 13.55
C ASN A 263 7.42 -3.06 14.87
N ASP A 264 8.21 -3.26 15.92
CA ASP A 264 7.78 -3.89 17.16
C ASP A 264 7.00 -2.95 18.07
N VAL A 265 6.00 -3.52 18.74
CA VAL A 265 5.27 -2.91 19.86
C VAL A 265 5.54 -3.74 21.11
N VAL A 266 6.10 -3.12 22.14
CA VAL A 266 6.35 -3.74 23.45
C VAL A 266 5.55 -3.01 24.53
N VAL A 267 4.59 -3.71 25.13
CA VAL A 267 3.71 -3.18 26.17
C VAL A 267 4.10 -3.76 27.53
N ASN A 268 4.86 -2.99 28.32
CA ASN A 268 5.14 -3.30 29.73
C ASN A 268 4.18 -2.57 30.69
N GLY A 269 3.71 -1.39 30.29
CA GLY A 269 2.68 -0.60 31.00
C GLY A 269 1.30 -0.82 30.41
N ASN A 270 0.56 0.25 30.19
CA ASN A 270 -0.81 0.18 29.68
C ASN A 270 -0.93 0.83 28.29
N LEU A 271 -1.52 0.12 27.33
CA LEU A 271 -1.98 0.63 26.04
C LEU A 271 -3.51 0.61 26.00
N PHE A 272 -4.14 1.78 25.97
CA PHE A 272 -5.59 1.92 25.81
C PHE A 272 -5.91 2.58 24.47
N VAL A 273 -6.79 1.96 23.70
CA VAL A 273 -7.29 2.52 22.44
C VAL A 273 -8.77 2.84 22.63
N GLU A 274 -9.14 4.11 22.55
CA GLU A 274 -10.50 4.57 22.75
C GLU A 274 -11.41 4.31 21.54
N THR A 275 -12.70 4.60 21.71
CA THR A 275 -13.74 4.18 20.76
C THR A 275 -13.43 4.56 19.31
N GLN A 276 -12.90 5.76 19.11
CA GLN A 276 -12.53 6.35 17.82
C GLN A 276 -11.01 6.59 17.71
N GLY A 277 -10.20 5.94 18.54
CA GLY A 277 -8.75 5.96 18.43
C GLY A 277 -8.26 4.93 17.41
N ASN A 278 -7.20 5.26 16.67
CA ASN A 278 -6.62 4.40 15.63
C ASN A 278 -5.22 3.96 16.04
N PHE A 279 -5.06 2.69 16.41
CA PHE A 279 -3.74 2.08 16.62
C PHE A 279 -3.47 1.11 15.48
N VAL A 280 -2.43 1.37 14.69
CA VAL A 280 -2.10 0.58 13.50
C VAL A 280 -0.65 0.12 13.56
N GLN A 281 -0.43 -1.18 13.40
CA GLN A 281 0.89 -1.74 13.17
C GLN A 281 0.99 -2.12 11.69
N ARG A 282 1.92 -1.52 10.95
CA ARG A 282 1.95 -1.64 9.48
C ARG A 282 2.90 -2.75 9.00
N GLY A 283 4.07 -2.92 9.60
CA GLY A 283 5.06 -3.89 9.13
C GLY A 283 4.67 -5.35 9.37
N SER A 284 4.79 -6.18 8.34
CA SER A 284 4.42 -7.60 8.37
C SER A 284 5.37 -8.49 9.16
N THR A 285 6.53 -7.97 9.59
CA THR A 285 7.54 -8.69 10.38
C THR A 285 7.60 -8.25 11.85
N GLY A 286 6.91 -7.17 12.21
CA GLY A 286 6.90 -6.64 13.58
C GLY A 286 6.11 -7.54 14.53
N THR A 287 6.47 -7.54 15.81
CA THR A 287 5.77 -8.26 16.86
C THR A 287 4.92 -7.32 17.71
N PHE A 288 3.80 -7.81 18.23
CA PHE A 288 3.07 -7.16 19.31
C PHE A 288 3.28 -7.97 20.59
N THR A 289 4.15 -7.49 21.47
CA THR A 289 4.53 -8.19 22.71
C THR A 289 3.86 -7.53 23.91
N LEU A 290 2.92 -8.27 24.52
CA LEU A 290 2.33 -7.92 25.82
C LEU A 290 3.09 -8.64 26.94
N ASN A 291 3.94 -7.91 27.67
CA ASN A 291 4.75 -8.49 28.74
C ASN A 291 3.96 -8.68 30.04
N PRO A 292 4.38 -9.58 30.95
CA PRO A 292 3.70 -9.79 32.23
C PRO A 292 3.53 -8.48 33.02
N GLY A 293 2.29 -8.18 33.41
CA GLY A 293 1.93 -6.94 34.11
C GLY A 293 1.51 -5.79 33.20
N GLY A 294 1.77 -5.89 31.90
CA GLY A 294 1.24 -4.96 30.91
C GLY A 294 -0.23 -5.21 30.60
N ILE A 295 -0.93 -4.18 30.13
CA ILE A 295 -2.34 -4.26 29.71
C ILE A 295 -2.48 -3.63 28.33
N ALA A 296 -3.02 -4.35 27.37
CA ALA A 296 -3.51 -3.80 26.11
C ALA A 296 -5.04 -3.90 26.09
N ARG A 297 -5.74 -2.79 25.88
CA ARG A 297 -7.21 -2.74 25.91
C ARG A 297 -7.75 -1.83 24.83
N VAL A 298 -8.77 -2.33 24.12
CA VAL A 298 -9.59 -1.53 23.22
C VAL A 298 -10.91 -1.23 23.92
N ASN A 299 -11.19 0.06 24.16
CA ASN A 299 -12.46 0.53 24.68
C ASN A 299 -13.37 0.88 23.50
N LYS A 300 -14.61 0.37 23.52
CA LYS A 300 -15.64 0.80 22.59
C LYS A 300 -16.93 1.07 23.34
N GLN A 301 -17.52 2.22 23.05
CA GLN A 301 -18.85 2.59 23.51
C GLN A 301 -19.83 2.48 22.35
N THR A 302 -20.87 1.68 22.52
CA THR A 302 -21.96 1.63 21.55
C THR A 302 -22.93 2.79 21.76
N ALA A 303 -23.70 3.14 20.73
CA ALA A 303 -24.85 4.01 20.89
C ALA A 303 -25.86 3.45 21.91
N LEU A 304 -26.70 4.34 22.48
CA LEU A 304 -27.77 3.95 23.40
C LEU A 304 -28.78 3.02 22.69
N LYS A 305 -28.95 1.81 23.22
CA LYS A 305 -29.89 0.82 22.69
C LYS A 305 -31.29 1.02 23.27
N SER A 306 -32.06 1.96 22.73
CA SER A 306 -33.42 2.28 23.22
C SER A 306 -34.52 1.27 22.83
N LYS A 307 -34.20 0.28 22.00
CA LYS A 307 -35.11 -0.78 21.53
C LYS A 307 -34.45 -2.15 21.66
N TRP A 308 -35.27 -3.17 21.92
CA TRP A 308 -34.79 -4.54 22.15
C TRP A 308 -34.16 -5.18 20.92
N TYR A 309 -34.50 -4.70 19.72
CA TYR A 309 -34.00 -5.19 18.43
C TYR A 309 -32.73 -4.47 17.94
N TYR A 310 -32.12 -3.58 18.73
CA TYR A 310 -30.82 -3.02 18.36
C TYR A 310 -29.71 -4.04 18.50
N TYR A 311 -28.94 -4.21 17.43
CA TYR A 311 -27.73 -5.00 17.41
C TYR A 311 -26.50 -4.10 17.22
N THR A 312 -25.34 -4.60 17.63
CA THR A 312 -24.05 -4.00 17.34
C THR A 312 -23.28 -5.06 16.58
N TYR A 313 -22.86 -4.74 15.36
CA TYR A 313 -21.91 -5.58 14.66
C TYR A 313 -20.53 -5.39 15.27
N TRP A 314 -19.83 -6.48 15.53
CA TRP A 314 -18.55 -6.45 16.22
C TRP A 314 -17.62 -7.52 15.67
N SER A 315 -16.37 -7.14 15.42
CA SER A 315 -15.24 -8.05 15.26
C SER A 315 -14.19 -7.71 16.30
N SER A 316 -13.45 -8.71 16.78
CA SER A 316 -12.37 -8.48 17.73
C SER A 316 -11.04 -8.26 17.01
N PRO A 317 -10.34 -7.13 17.26
CA PRO A 317 -8.94 -6.98 16.88
C PRO A 317 -7.97 -7.63 17.91
N VAL A 318 -8.51 -8.19 18.99
CA VAL A 318 -7.74 -8.79 20.09
C VAL A 318 -7.75 -10.31 19.92
N VAL A 319 -6.56 -10.91 19.87
CA VAL A 319 -6.37 -12.37 19.79
C VAL A 319 -6.98 -13.05 21.02
N ASP A 320 -7.59 -14.23 20.81
CA ASP A 320 -8.23 -15.07 21.83
C ASP A 320 -9.42 -14.44 22.58
N GLU A 321 -9.85 -13.24 22.20
CA GLU A 321 -11.02 -12.60 22.79
C GLU A 321 -12.30 -13.35 22.41
N THR A 322 -13.22 -13.51 23.38
CA THR A 322 -14.47 -14.25 23.18
C THR A 322 -15.68 -13.34 23.37
N ILE A 323 -16.76 -13.60 22.62
CA ILE A 323 -18.01 -12.84 22.77
C ILE A 323 -18.52 -12.86 24.23
N GLY A 324 -18.33 -13.97 24.94
CA GLY A 324 -18.75 -14.09 26.33
C GLY A 324 -17.93 -13.25 27.32
N SER A 325 -16.66 -13.00 27.00
CA SER A 325 -15.77 -12.14 27.78
C SER A 325 -16.05 -10.66 27.51
N VAL A 326 -16.20 -10.25 26.24
CA VAL A 326 -16.51 -8.85 25.88
C VAL A 326 -17.93 -8.43 26.29
N PHE A 327 -18.90 -9.33 26.13
CA PHE A 327 -20.32 -9.05 26.36
C PHE A 327 -20.91 -10.01 27.41
N PRO A 328 -20.45 -9.95 28.67
CA PRO A 328 -20.90 -10.88 29.71
C PRO A 328 -22.40 -10.75 29.98
N ASP A 329 -22.94 -9.53 29.84
CA ASP A 329 -24.34 -9.22 30.11
C ASP A 329 -25.26 -9.43 28.90
N ALA A 330 -24.72 -9.68 27.71
CA ALA A 330 -25.54 -9.99 26.56
C ALA A 330 -26.14 -11.40 26.75
N PRO A 331 -27.47 -11.56 26.77
CA PRO A 331 -28.11 -12.87 26.89
C PRO A 331 -27.61 -13.82 25.80
N ALA A 332 -27.36 -15.08 26.15
CA ALA A 332 -26.76 -16.04 25.22
C ALA A 332 -27.61 -16.28 23.96
N ASP A 333 -28.93 -16.21 24.10
CA ASP A 333 -29.93 -16.29 23.02
C ASP A 333 -29.99 -15.03 22.14
N ARG A 334 -29.23 -13.99 22.47
CA ARG A 334 -29.12 -12.74 21.69
C ARG A 334 -27.71 -12.46 21.19
N ARG A 335 -26.90 -13.51 21.11
CA ARG A 335 -25.58 -13.51 20.48
C ARG A 335 -25.71 -14.20 19.13
N PHE A 336 -25.36 -13.48 18.07
CA PHE A 336 -25.41 -13.98 16.70
C PHE A 336 -24.01 -13.92 16.12
N TRP A 337 -23.67 -14.89 15.29
CA TRP A 337 -22.44 -14.88 14.51
C TRP A 337 -22.81 -14.66 13.05
N PHE A 338 -21.98 -13.88 12.36
CA PHE A 338 -22.10 -13.65 10.93
C PHE A 338 -20.84 -14.21 10.27
N ASN A 339 -21.02 -15.08 9.27
CA ASN A 339 -19.94 -15.57 8.44
C ASN A 339 -20.11 -14.99 7.05
N ALA A 340 -19.29 -13.99 6.72
CA ALA A 340 -19.35 -13.32 5.43
C ALA A 340 -19.19 -14.31 4.26
N ALA A 341 -18.43 -15.39 4.42
CA ALA A 341 -18.24 -16.41 3.37
C ALA A 341 -19.53 -17.16 2.99
N ASN A 342 -20.57 -17.10 3.83
CA ASN A 342 -21.87 -17.70 3.53
C ASN A 342 -22.75 -16.80 2.66
N PHE A 343 -22.30 -15.61 2.28
CA PHE A 343 -23.09 -14.65 1.53
C PHE A 343 -22.31 -14.20 0.28
N VAL A 344 -23.01 -14.09 -0.85
CA VAL A 344 -22.49 -13.57 -2.11
C VAL A 344 -23.29 -12.32 -2.45
N ASP A 345 -22.57 -11.24 -2.74
CA ASP A 345 -23.16 -10.11 -3.45
C ASP A 345 -23.36 -10.51 -4.91
N THR A 346 -24.63 -10.58 -5.33
CA THR A 346 -25.00 -11.05 -6.66
C THR A 346 -25.24 -9.94 -7.68
N ASP A 347 -25.28 -8.68 -7.26
CA ASP A 347 -25.47 -7.54 -8.17
C ASP A 347 -24.17 -6.77 -8.42
N GLY A 348 -23.17 -6.91 -7.54
CA GLY A 348 -21.80 -6.47 -7.71
C GLY A 348 -21.66 -4.98 -7.98
N ASN A 349 -22.61 -4.16 -7.52
CA ASN A 349 -22.67 -2.75 -7.86
C ASN A 349 -22.01 -1.82 -6.83
N ASP A 350 -21.61 -2.34 -5.66
CA ASP A 350 -21.01 -1.62 -4.52
C ASP A 350 -21.80 -0.36 -4.07
N ILE A 351 -23.06 -0.24 -4.48
CA ILE A 351 -23.92 0.92 -4.27
C ILE A 351 -25.29 0.43 -3.79
N ASN A 352 -25.48 0.50 -2.47
CA ASN A 352 -26.76 0.34 -1.77
C ASN A 352 -27.38 -1.07 -1.72
N ASP A 353 -26.82 -1.94 -0.90
CA ASP A 353 -27.32 -3.31 -0.68
C ASP A 353 -28.60 -3.40 0.19
N ASN A 354 -29.49 -2.40 0.10
CA ASN A 354 -30.72 -2.31 0.88
C ASN A 354 -31.94 -2.89 0.16
N THR A 355 -31.77 -3.45 -1.04
CA THR A 355 -32.85 -4.10 -1.77
C THR A 355 -32.85 -5.61 -1.50
N VAL A 356 -33.99 -6.26 -1.73
CA VAL A 356 -34.34 -7.57 -1.14
C VAL A 356 -33.53 -8.75 -1.75
N SER A 357 -32.54 -8.46 -2.59
CA SER A 357 -31.87 -9.44 -3.47
C SER A 357 -30.34 -9.40 -3.46
N ASP A 358 -29.74 -8.45 -2.75
CA ASP A 358 -28.34 -8.06 -3.01
C ASP A 358 -27.38 -9.07 -2.37
N TRP A 359 -27.67 -9.47 -1.12
CA TRP A 359 -26.95 -10.52 -0.39
C TRP A 359 -27.73 -11.84 -0.39
N GLN A 360 -27.27 -12.81 -1.17
CA GLN A 360 -27.83 -14.17 -1.20
C GLN A 360 -26.93 -15.16 -0.47
N TYR A 361 -27.49 -16.26 0.04
CA TYR A 361 -26.67 -17.34 0.58
C TYR A 361 -25.77 -17.91 -0.52
N ALA A 362 -24.47 -18.03 -0.24
CA ALA A 362 -23.54 -18.81 -1.04
C ALA A 362 -24.04 -20.26 -1.03
N TYR A 363 -24.69 -20.72 -2.10
CA TYR A 363 -25.07 -22.11 -2.22
C TYR A 363 -23.78 -22.94 -2.26
N LEU A 364 -23.58 -23.82 -1.26
CA LEU A 364 -22.63 -24.91 -1.35
C LEU A 364 -23.01 -25.71 -2.60
N GLU A 365 -22.22 -25.62 -3.67
CA GLU A 365 -22.28 -26.59 -4.75
C GLU A 365 -22.09 -27.97 -4.09
N THR A 366 -23.17 -28.73 -4.04
CA THR A 366 -23.11 -30.15 -3.74
C THR A 366 -22.25 -30.78 -4.83
N LEU A 367 -21.10 -31.34 -4.43
CA LEU A 367 -20.23 -32.19 -5.24
C LEU A 367 -20.99 -33.22 -6.07
#